data_AF-A0A0D3B025-F1
#
_entry.id   AF-A0A0D3B025-F1
#
_cell.length_a   1.000
_cell.length_b   1.000
_cell.length_c   1.000
_cell.angle_alpha   90.00
_cell.angle_beta   90.00
_cell.angle_gamma   90.00
#
_symmetry.space_group_name_H-M   'P 1'
#
loop_
_entity.id
_entity.type
_entity.pdbx_description
1 polymer ?
#
loop_
_entity_poly.entity_id
_entity_poly.type
_entity_poly.pdbx_seq_one_letter_code
_entity_poly.pdbx_strand_id
1 'polypeptide(L)'
;MDSFQVAASMLKQTDFIPNYPNLPSTLICLLHSVTLHADTETDEVYAQMTLQPVNKYDREALLASDMGLILKLNRQPTEFFCKTLTASDTSTHGGFSVPRRAAEKIFPPLVRL
;
A
#
# COMPACT_ATOMS: atom_id res chain seq x y z
N MET A 1 10.92 -9.32 3.90
CA MET A 1 9.75 -8.89 4.71
C MET A 1 10.24 -8.83 6.14
N ASP A 2 10.08 -7.70 6.80
CA ASP A 2 10.60 -7.45 8.14
C ASP A 2 9.76 -8.23 9.17
N SER A 3 10.40 -8.89 10.15
CA SER A 3 9.69 -9.57 11.26
C SER A 3 8.88 -8.58 12.09
N PHE A 4 9.25 -7.30 12.06
CA PHE A 4 8.51 -6.22 12.71
C PHE A 4 7.06 -6.11 12.21
N GLN A 5 6.82 -6.23 10.90
CA GLN A 5 5.48 -6.13 10.34
C GLN A 5 4.58 -7.27 10.83
N VAL A 6 5.13 -8.48 10.92
CA VAL A 6 4.41 -9.66 11.42
C VAL A 6 4.10 -9.49 12.92
N ALA A 7 5.06 -9.01 13.70
CA ALA A 7 4.86 -8.76 15.13
C ALA A 7 3.79 -7.69 15.40
N ALA A 8 3.79 -6.60 14.62
CA ALA A 8 2.80 -5.54 14.70
C ALA A 8 1.39 -6.04 14.37
N SER A 9 1.24 -6.83 13.29
CA SER A 9 -0.05 -7.41 12.89
C SER A 9 -0.59 -8.42 13.91
N MET A 10 0.29 -9.25 14.49
CA MET A 10 -0.12 -10.25 15.49
C MET A 10 -0.24 -9.68 16.91
N LEU A 11 0.09 -8.41 17.13
CA LEU A 11 0.19 -7.78 18.46
C LEU A 11 1.00 -8.62 19.46
N LYS A 12 2.01 -9.35 18.96
CA LYS A 12 2.78 -10.32 19.73
C LYS A 12 4.25 -10.26 19.36
N GLN A 13 5.10 -10.17 20.38
CA GLN A 13 6.54 -10.35 20.20
C GLN A 13 6.89 -11.83 20.12
N THR A 14 7.81 -12.18 19.24
CA THR A 14 8.31 -13.55 19.07
C THR A 14 9.35 -13.84 20.14
N ASP A 15 9.00 -14.68 21.12
CA ASP A 15 9.88 -15.02 22.25
C ASP A 15 11.06 -15.94 21.85
N PHE A 16 10.89 -16.76 20.80
CA PHE A 16 11.92 -17.67 20.32
C PHE A 16 11.85 -17.81 18.79
N ILE A 17 12.89 -17.33 18.10
CA ILE A 17 13.08 -17.54 16.66
C ILE A 17 14.27 -18.51 16.49
N PRO A 18 14.10 -19.65 15.80
CA PRO A 18 15.22 -20.54 15.51
C PRO A 18 16.30 -19.82 14.68
N ASN A 19 17.57 -20.12 14.94
CA ASN A 19 18.64 -19.57 14.13
C ASN A 19 18.71 -20.28 12.77
N TYR A 20 18.71 -19.51 11.68
CA TYR A 20 18.86 -20.01 10.31
C TYR A 20 20.24 -19.56 9.78
N PRO A 21 21.31 -20.35 9.98
CA PRO A 21 22.69 -19.91 9.71
C PRO A 21 22.98 -19.57 8.25
N ASN A 22 22.18 -20.09 7.31
CA ASN A 22 22.30 -19.81 5.88
C ASN A 22 21.38 -18.67 5.41
N LEU A 23 20.64 -18.02 6.31
CA LEU A 23 19.75 -16.92 5.99
C LEU A 23 20.49 -15.60 6.21
N PRO A 24 20.88 -14.88 5.13
CA PRO A 24 21.48 -13.57 5.27
C PRO A 24 20.47 -12.53 5.77
N SER A 25 20.94 -11.48 6.42
CA SER A 25 20.10 -10.33 6.84
C SER A 25 19.50 -9.56 5.66
N THR A 26 20.09 -9.72 4.47
CA THR A 26 19.59 -9.15 3.22
C THR A 26 19.52 -10.24 2.16
N LEU A 27 18.35 -10.38 1.53
CA LEU A 27 18.11 -11.30 0.42
C LEU A 27 17.88 -10.50 -0.85
N ILE A 28 18.64 -10.82 -1.90
CA ILE A 28 18.38 -10.30 -3.24
C ILE A 28 17.30 -11.19 -3.86
N CYS A 29 16.20 -10.58 -4.29
CA CYS A 29 15.09 -11.29 -4.91
C CYS A 29 14.70 -10.64 -6.24
N LEU A 30 14.30 -11.47 -7.19
CA LEU A 30 13.53 -11.04 -8.34
C LEU A 30 12.06 -10.89 -7.92
N LEU A 31 11.44 -9.75 -8.25
CA LEU A 31 10.00 -9.58 -8.08
C LEU A 31 9.30 -10.20 -9.29
N HIS A 32 8.49 -11.23 -9.05
CA HIS A 32 7.75 -11.92 -10.10
C HIS A 32 6.40 -11.26 -10.35
N SER A 33 5.69 -10.90 -9.29
CA SER A 33 4.37 -10.27 -9.39
C SER A 33 4.05 -9.43 -8.16
N VAL A 34 3.16 -8.45 -8.37
CA VAL A 34 2.53 -7.65 -7.32
C VAL A 34 1.04 -7.62 -7.60
N THR A 35 0.23 -7.99 -6.60
CA THR A 35 -1.23 -7.85 -6.65
C THR A 35 -1.68 -6.99 -5.48
N LEU A 36 -2.56 -6.03 -5.76
CA LEU A 36 -3.09 -5.09 -4.78
C LEU A 36 -4.45 -5.56 -4.31
N HIS A 37 -4.66 -5.57 -2.99
CA HIS A 37 -5.87 -6.06 -2.35
C HIS A 37 -6.34 -5.07 -1.28
N ALA A 38 -7.63 -5.15 -0.97
CA ALA A 38 -8.23 -4.49 0.18
C ALA A 38 -9.13 -5.50 0.89
N ASP A 39 -9.06 -5.55 2.21
CA ASP A 39 -10.01 -6.32 3.01
C ASP A 39 -11.42 -5.71 2.90
N THR A 40 -12.43 -6.54 2.65
CA THR A 40 -13.79 -6.07 2.38
C THR A 40 -14.57 -5.62 3.62
N GLU A 41 -14.08 -5.96 4.81
CA GLU A 41 -14.73 -5.59 6.07
C GLU A 41 -14.01 -4.42 6.75
N THR A 42 -12.67 -4.39 6.69
CA THR A 42 -11.86 -3.39 7.40
C THR A 42 -11.33 -2.26 6.52
N ASP A 43 -11.49 -2.37 5.19
CA ASP A 43 -10.85 -1.51 4.19
C ASP A 43 -9.30 -1.47 4.30
N GLU A 44 -8.68 -2.44 5.00
CA GLU A 44 -7.23 -2.51 5.11
C GLU A 44 -6.60 -2.89 3.77
N VAL A 45 -5.74 -2.01 3.25
CA VAL A 45 -5.06 -2.21 1.96
C VAL A 45 -3.72 -2.93 2.14
N TYR A 46 -3.46 -3.92 1.29
CA TYR A 46 -2.20 -4.65 1.29
C TYR A 46 -1.75 -5.04 -0.12
N ALA A 47 -0.45 -5.28 -0.27
CA ALA A 47 0.14 -5.77 -1.50
C ALA A 47 0.71 -7.17 -1.26
N GLN A 48 0.29 -8.12 -2.09
CA GLN A 48 0.90 -9.44 -2.14
C GLN A 48 1.99 -9.42 -3.20
N MET A 49 3.21 -9.81 -2.80
CA MET A 49 4.38 -9.85 -3.66
C MET A 49 4.92 -11.26 -3.74
N THR A 50 5.17 -11.75 -4.96
CA THR A 50 5.86 -13.03 -5.16
C THR A 50 7.34 -12.76 -5.44
N LEU A 51 8.21 -13.20 -4.53
CA LEU A 51 9.64 -12.96 -4.56
C LEU A 51 10.40 -14.28 -4.80
N GLN A 52 11.33 -14.28 -5.75
CA GLN A 52 12.24 -15.40 -5.99
C GLN A 52 13.66 -15.02 -5.55
N PRO A 53 14.25 -15.68 -4.53
CA PRO A 53 15.63 -15.44 -4.13
C PRO A 53 16.62 -15.73 -5.26
N VAL A 54 17.63 -14.87 -5.42
CA VAL A 54 18.69 -15.03 -6.43
C VAL A 54 20.07 -14.86 -5.82
N ASN A 55 21.03 -15.65 -6.28
CA ASN A 55 22.40 -15.66 -5.75
C ASN A 55 23.27 -14.50 -6.27
N LYS A 56 22.89 -13.89 -7.40
CA LYS A 56 23.61 -12.77 -8.05
C LYS A 56 22.60 -11.79 -8.64
N TYR A 57 22.99 -10.52 -8.70
CA TYR A 57 22.25 -9.49 -9.42
C TYR A 57 22.42 -9.73 -10.92
N ASP A 58 21.47 -10.45 -11.50
CA ASP A 58 21.42 -10.73 -12.93
C ASP A 58 20.71 -9.56 -13.63
N ARG A 59 21.45 -8.78 -14.43
CA ARG A 59 20.90 -7.60 -15.12
C ARG A 59 19.86 -8.02 -16.17
N GLU A 60 20.01 -9.20 -16.74
CA GLU A 60 19.10 -9.79 -17.71
C GLU A 60 17.76 -10.16 -17.05
N ALA A 61 17.78 -10.65 -15.80
CA ALA A 61 16.57 -10.92 -15.03
C ALA A 61 15.76 -9.65 -14.68
N LEU A 62 16.42 -8.51 -14.44
CA LEU A 62 15.77 -7.21 -14.25
C LEU A 62 15.06 -6.68 -15.50
N LEU A 63 15.65 -6.93 -16.67
CA LEU A 63 15.04 -6.56 -17.95
C LEU A 63 13.85 -7.46 -18.31
N ALA A 64 13.88 -8.73 -17.85
CA ALA A 64 12.79 -9.69 -18.02
C ALA A 64 11.64 -9.48 -17.03
N SER A 65 11.89 -8.84 -15.89
CA SER A 65 10.84 -8.52 -14.93
C SER A 65 10.02 -7.33 -15.44
N ASP A 66 8.72 -7.51 -15.60
CA ASP A 66 7.72 -6.50 -16.01
C ASP A 66 7.57 -5.33 -15.00
N MET A 67 8.58 -5.09 -14.16
CA MET A 67 8.70 -3.97 -13.22
C MET A 67 8.41 -2.63 -13.88
N GLY A 68 8.82 -2.46 -15.14
CA GLY A 68 8.56 -1.24 -15.90
C GLY A 68 7.07 -0.97 -16.16
N LEU A 69 6.22 -1.99 -16.15
CA LEU A 69 4.75 -1.86 -16.30
C LEU A 69 4.07 -1.66 -14.94
N ILE A 70 4.48 -2.40 -13.90
CA ILE A 70 3.94 -2.27 -12.54
C ILE A 70 4.21 -0.86 -11.98
N LEU A 71 5.41 -0.32 -12.19
CA LEU A 71 5.75 1.05 -11.78
C LEU A 71 5.00 2.13 -12.58
N LYS A 72 4.60 1.84 -13.83
CA LYS A 72 3.78 2.76 -14.65
C LYS A 72 2.32 2.77 -14.24
N LEU A 73 1.79 1.64 -13.75
CA LEU A 73 0.41 1.54 -13.26
C LEU A 73 0.24 2.20 -11.89
N ASN A 74 1.28 2.23 -11.07
CA ASN A 74 1.28 2.86 -9.75
C ASN A 74 1.42 4.39 -9.79
N ARG A 75 0.74 5.04 -10.74
CA ARG A 75 0.59 6.49 -10.73
C ARG A 75 -0.56 6.84 -9.81
N GLN A 76 -0.26 7.49 -8.70
CA GLN A 76 -1.29 8.03 -7.83
C GLN A 76 -2.18 9.00 -8.64
N PRO A 77 -3.51 9.00 -8.40
CA PRO A 77 -4.38 10.01 -8.97
C PRO A 77 -3.82 11.40 -8.67
N THR A 78 -3.83 12.30 -9.66
CA THR A 78 -3.36 13.68 -9.45
C THR A 78 -4.42 14.57 -8.81
N GLU A 79 -5.66 14.08 -8.73
CA GLU A 79 -6.84 14.78 -8.22
C GLU A 79 -7.50 13.96 -7.12
N PHE A 80 -7.08 14.21 -5.88
CA PHE A 80 -7.69 13.64 -4.68
C PHE A 80 -7.58 14.63 -3.51
N PHE A 81 -8.33 14.35 -2.44
CA PHE A 81 -8.15 14.99 -1.14
C PHE A 81 -8.32 13.95 -0.05
N CYS A 82 -7.61 14.12 1.06
CA CYS A 82 -7.78 13.35 2.27
C CYS A 82 -8.24 14.29 3.38
N LYS A 83 -9.19 13.84 4.21
CA LYS A 83 -9.70 14.61 5.33
C LYS A 83 -9.83 13.70 6.56
N THR A 84 -9.24 14.12 7.66
CA THR A 84 -9.55 13.56 8.98
C THR A 84 -10.98 13.95 9.36
N LEU A 85 -11.83 12.96 9.61
CA LEU A 85 -13.22 13.19 10.00
C LEU A 85 -13.28 13.91 11.35
N THR A 86 -14.12 14.94 11.43
CA THR A 86 -14.45 15.61 12.70
C THR A 86 -15.67 14.96 13.34
N ALA A 87 -15.92 15.24 14.62
CA ALA A 87 -17.10 14.73 15.33
C ALA A 87 -18.43 15.12 14.65
N SER A 88 -18.49 16.26 13.95
CA SER A 88 -19.68 16.66 13.20
C SER A 88 -19.89 15.80 11.95
N ASP A 89 -18.81 15.38 11.28
CA ASP A 89 -18.90 14.55 10.07
C ASP A 89 -19.44 13.14 10.35
N THR A 90 -19.18 12.59 11.53
CA THR A 90 -19.62 11.25 11.95
C THR A 90 -20.94 11.26 12.74
N SER A 91 -21.50 12.44 13.02
CA SER A 91 -22.77 12.56 13.74
C SER A 91 -23.97 12.26 12.84
N THR A 92 -25.01 11.64 13.41
CA THR A 92 -26.24 11.30 12.66
C THR A 92 -27.07 12.51 12.22
N HIS A 93 -26.85 13.67 12.84
CA HIS A 93 -27.58 14.91 12.58
C HIS A 93 -26.76 15.95 11.81
N GLY A 94 -25.48 15.67 11.57
CA GLY A 94 -24.57 16.53 10.82
C GLY A 94 -24.48 16.16 9.35
N GLY A 95 -23.46 16.69 8.69
CA GLY A 95 -23.10 16.33 7.32
C GLY A 95 -21.59 16.35 7.14
N PHE A 96 -21.12 15.92 5.97
CA PHE A 96 -19.70 15.93 5.64
C PHE A 96 -19.26 17.30 5.11
N SER A 97 -18.30 17.93 5.78
CA SER A 97 -17.76 19.22 5.34
C SER A 97 -16.55 19.07 4.40
N VAL A 98 -16.62 19.62 3.19
CA VAL A 98 -15.50 19.55 2.23
C VAL A 98 -14.67 20.83 2.28
N PRO A 99 -13.32 20.77 2.37
CA PRO A 99 -12.48 21.94 2.21
C PRO A 99 -12.71 22.60 0.85
N ARG A 100 -12.90 23.92 0.81
CA ARG A 100 -13.22 24.66 -0.42
C ARG A 100 -12.31 24.32 -1.61
N ARG A 101 -10.99 24.25 -1.38
CA ARG A 101 -10.00 23.90 -2.42
C ARG A 101 -10.22 22.50 -3.01
N ALA A 102 -10.65 21.54 -2.20
CA ALA A 102 -10.98 20.19 -2.67
C ALA A 102 -12.28 20.22 -3.47
N ALA A 103 -13.28 20.97 -2.99
CA ALA A 103 -14.57 21.06 -3.68
C ALA A 103 -14.45 21.67 -5.08
N GLU A 104 -13.71 22.77 -5.22
CA GLU A 104 -13.49 23.44 -6.51
C GLU A 104 -12.64 22.62 -7.49
N LYS A 105 -11.77 21.73 -6.98
CA LYS A 105 -10.87 20.92 -7.81
C LYS A 105 -11.49 19.59 -8.24
N ILE A 106 -12.32 18.97 -7.40
CA ILE A 106 -12.71 17.55 -7.54
C ILE A 106 -14.18 17.40 -7.91
N PHE A 107 -15.06 18.29 -7.45
CA PHE A 107 -16.49 18.17 -7.76
C PHE A 107 -16.86 18.94 -9.04
N PRO A 108 -17.89 18.49 -9.77
CA PRO A 108 -18.46 19.25 -10.86
C PRO A 108 -18.88 20.67 -10.43
N PRO A 109 -18.80 21.68 -11.31
CA PRO A 109 -19.25 23.03 -10.99
C PRO A 109 -20.72 23.06 -10.55
N LEU A 110 -21.01 23.84 -9.52
CA LEU A 110 -22.38 24.01 -9.05
C LEU A 110 -23.18 24.80 -10.09
N VAL A 111 -24.29 24.22 -10.56
CA VAL A 111 -25.26 24.94 -11.39
C VAL A 111 -26.00 25.96 -10.54
N ARG A 112 -25.99 27.22 -10.97
CA ARG A 112 -26.88 28.26 -10.44
C ARG A 112 -28.23 28.10 -11.15
N LEU A 113 -29.24 27.61 -10.43
CA LEU A 113 -30.64 27.73 -10.82
C LEU A 113 -31.13 29.16 -10.59
#